data_AF-A0A090FTD4-F1
#
_entry.id   AF-A0A090FTD4-F1
#
_cell.length_a   1.000
_cell.length_b   1.000
_cell.length_c   1.000
_cell.angle_alpha   90.00
_cell.angle_beta   90.00
_cell.angle_gamma   90.00
#
_symmetry.space_group_name_H-M   'P 1'
#
loop_
_entity.id
_entity.type
_entity.pdbx_description
1 polymer ?
#
loop_
_entity_poly.entity_id
_entity_poly.type
_entity_poly.pdbx_seq_one_letter_code
_entity_poly.pdbx_strand_id
1 'polypeptide(L)'
;MKADARAIVLVEGGEAPPAAFIARQLHLKTYRAPSDLADEGVRALLVLAQDLSRPDSLRQLVKRLLPLAQAAQRGILIVVVALPGQEAAALGAAKSGTGVLAQWDKKPGVILSQLAVLSDWEKIAEACARCRCGPSANLSLLVLDSDGGPLEETLDPEVDLLMRRAFHDFAAIRISSENGGKSRASVWKVETEGYGLLTPFIVKCGPAAQIEEQINTYRDVVADRVPFRGCAPLCLDRCVLGATLQLSVSRFVEHADRLDAVVTQRDVRPVIEAIYDRVLRRWREEPEVKTLSLLPEFLPRPRQTAYEPGLFRTYRRLGRVGFKGPSPKAFFNRLGSIPAGLHAVCRAHDDLNLRNVFVCEGLSDAVLIDFTRAARRPLSHDVARLDVGLAFDDQLQDAQQIPDNVLEDFYSGDLFAVSISHMLEGHSAQHRLEAIVTLRTTILREGRAVSLDVRREYSIAVCAGLLYFAKGKGPNAARAYQCAANLLTQVTNPSLW
;
A
#
# COMPACT_ATOMS: atom_id res chain seq x y z
N MET A 1 14.46 -7.93 31.59
CA MET A 1 14.79 -8.89 30.51
C MET A 1 14.15 -10.23 30.85
N LYS A 2 13.01 -10.57 30.23
CA LYS A 2 12.54 -11.96 30.24
C LYS A 2 13.60 -12.81 29.52
N ALA A 3 13.86 -14.03 30.00
CA ALA A 3 14.77 -14.96 29.36
C ALA A 3 14.44 -15.05 27.86
N ASP A 4 15.47 -15.02 27.00
CA ASP A 4 15.31 -15.17 25.55
C ASP A 4 14.38 -16.35 25.26
N ALA A 5 13.14 -16.03 24.85
CA ALA A 5 12.17 -17.04 24.46
C ALA A 5 12.68 -17.65 23.16
N ARG A 6 13.47 -18.71 23.32
CA ARG A 6 14.09 -19.49 22.26
C ARG A 6 13.04 -19.91 21.24
N ALA A 7 13.26 -19.59 19.96
CA ALA A 7 12.36 -19.98 18.88
C ALA A 7 12.33 -21.51 18.72
N ILE A 8 11.13 -22.07 18.71
CA ILE A 8 10.88 -23.51 18.67
C ILE A 8 10.51 -23.93 17.24
N VAL A 9 11.13 -25.03 16.80
CA VAL A 9 10.80 -25.75 15.58
C VAL A 9 10.33 -27.14 15.97
N LEU A 10 9.07 -27.44 15.66
CA LEU A 10 8.47 -28.73 15.93
C LEU A 10 8.83 -29.73 14.84
N VAL A 11 9.06 -30.99 15.19
CA VAL A 11 9.41 -32.06 14.24
C VAL A 11 8.41 -33.21 14.36
N GLU A 12 7.73 -33.52 13.26
CA GLU A 12 6.78 -34.63 13.16
C GLU A 12 7.36 -35.76 12.29
N GLY A 13 7.30 -36.99 12.81
CA GLY A 13 7.60 -38.20 12.04
C GLY A 13 9.07 -38.62 12.04
N GLY A 14 9.87 -38.12 12.99
CA GLY A 14 11.26 -38.54 13.19
C GLY A 14 12.11 -37.47 13.87
N GLU A 15 13.41 -37.49 13.60
CA GLU A 15 14.40 -36.56 14.16
C GLU A 15 15.00 -35.67 13.05
N ALA A 16 15.29 -34.41 13.40
CA ALA A 16 16.01 -33.47 12.54
C ALA A 16 17.43 -33.28 13.09
N PRO A 17 18.46 -33.11 12.24
CA PRO A 17 19.83 -32.92 12.68
C PRO A 17 19.97 -31.60 13.45
N PRO A 18 20.33 -31.62 14.75
CA PRO A 18 20.26 -30.43 15.59
C PRO A 18 21.28 -29.34 15.24
N ALA A 19 22.41 -29.70 14.64
CA ALA A 19 23.51 -28.78 14.35
C ALA A 19 23.06 -27.55 13.50
N ALA A 20 22.31 -27.77 12.43
CA ALA A 20 21.84 -26.71 11.53
C ALA A 20 20.89 -25.72 12.22
N PHE A 21 20.08 -26.20 13.18
CA PHE A 21 19.11 -25.40 13.92
C PHE A 21 19.75 -24.64 15.08
N ILE A 22 20.64 -25.30 15.84
CA ILE A 22 21.39 -24.67 16.94
C ILE A 22 22.24 -23.51 16.43
N ALA A 23 22.89 -23.66 15.27
CA ALA A 23 23.67 -22.60 14.63
C ALA A 23 22.85 -21.33 14.33
N ARG A 24 21.52 -21.45 14.27
CA ARG A 24 20.56 -20.38 14.02
C ARG A 24 19.69 -20.05 15.24
N GLN A 25 20.10 -20.51 16.43
CA GLN A 25 19.40 -20.30 17.69
C GLN A 25 17.95 -20.86 17.70
N LEU A 26 17.72 -21.94 16.96
CA LEU A 26 16.45 -22.64 16.90
C LEU A 26 16.48 -23.90 17.76
N HIS A 27 15.40 -24.14 18.50
CA HIS A 27 15.23 -25.29 19.38
C HIS A 27 14.29 -26.31 18.76
N LEU A 28 14.79 -27.53 18.57
CA LEU A 28 13.99 -28.63 18.07
C LEU A 28 13.18 -29.27 19.21
N LYS A 29 11.89 -29.49 18.98
CA LYS A 29 11.01 -30.25 19.87
C LYS A 29 10.18 -31.24 19.04
N THR A 30 9.94 -32.44 19.54
CA THR A 30 9.07 -33.41 18.87
C THR A 30 7.62 -32.92 18.92
N TYR A 31 6.94 -32.92 17.77
CA TYR A 31 5.50 -32.71 17.70
C TYR A 31 4.77 -33.98 18.15
N ARG A 32 3.97 -33.88 19.21
CA ARG A 32 3.23 -35.01 19.79
C ARG A 32 1.73 -34.85 19.63
N ALA A 33 1.23 -33.63 19.79
CA ALA A 33 -0.20 -33.33 19.73
C ALA A 33 -0.47 -31.91 19.23
N PRO A 34 -1.70 -31.61 18.75
CA PRO A 34 -2.09 -30.26 18.34
C PRO A 34 -1.86 -29.17 19.40
N SER A 35 -1.91 -29.52 20.69
CA SER A 35 -1.60 -28.59 21.79
C SER A 35 -0.16 -28.07 21.75
N ASP A 36 0.80 -28.81 21.18
CA ASP A 36 2.19 -28.32 21.02
C ASP A 36 2.25 -27.09 20.10
N LEU A 37 1.27 -26.90 19.20
CA LEU A 37 1.18 -25.69 18.36
C LEU A 37 0.74 -24.45 19.15
N ALA A 38 0.34 -24.62 20.42
CA ALA A 38 0.01 -23.53 21.32
C ALA A 38 1.19 -23.06 22.16
N ASP A 39 2.31 -23.76 22.11
CA ASP A 39 3.50 -23.36 22.85
C ASP A 39 4.00 -21.98 22.36
N GLU A 40 4.26 -21.11 23.33
CA GLU A 40 4.89 -19.82 23.08
C GLU A 40 6.27 -20.04 22.43
N GLY A 41 6.42 -19.54 21.20
CA GLY A 41 7.70 -19.59 20.47
C GLY A 41 7.76 -20.58 19.33
N VAL A 42 6.71 -21.35 19.09
CA VAL A 42 6.63 -22.19 17.88
C VAL A 42 6.53 -21.31 16.64
N ARG A 43 7.53 -21.44 15.76
CA ARG A 43 7.60 -20.69 14.49
C ARG A 43 7.51 -21.55 13.26
N ALA A 44 7.90 -22.82 13.38
CA ALA A 44 7.84 -23.77 12.29
C ALA A 44 7.50 -25.18 12.75
N LEU A 45 6.92 -25.96 11.84
CA LEU A 45 6.63 -27.37 11.97
C LEU A 45 7.23 -28.12 10.77
N LEU A 46 8.18 -29.01 11.05
CA LEU A 46 8.79 -29.89 10.07
C LEU A 46 7.99 -31.18 9.98
N VAL A 47 7.54 -31.53 8.78
CA VAL A 47 6.81 -32.75 8.48
C VAL A 47 7.73 -33.61 7.64
N LEU A 48 8.37 -34.62 8.25
CA LEU A 48 9.29 -35.50 7.52
C LEU A 48 8.50 -36.38 6.56
N ALA A 49 8.74 -36.20 5.26
CA ALA A 49 8.24 -37.09 4.24
C ALA A 49 9.09 -38.37 4.28
N GLN A 50 8.43 -39.50 4.54
CA GLN A 50 9.05 -40.81 4.33
C GLN A 50 9.33 -41.02 2.83
N ASP A 51 9.91 -42.16 2.47
CA ASP A 51 10.16 -42.51 1.06
C ASP A 51 8.86 -42.49 0.23
N LEU A 52 8.71 -41.44 -0.59
CA LEU A 52 7.53 -41.17 -1.42
C LEU A 52 7.49 -42.01 -2.71
N SER A 53 8.50 -42.85 -2.96
CA SER A 53 8.42 -43.86 -4.02
C SER A 53 7.34 -44.90 -3.73
N ARG A 54 6.94 -45.03 -2.45
CA ARG A 54 5.87 -45.93 -2.01
C ARG A 54 4.52 -45.19 -2.00
N PRO A 55 3.49 -45.70 -2.70
CA PRO A 55 2.16 -45.06 -2.73
C PRO A 55 1.53 -44.81 -1.36
N ASP A 56 1.79 -45.69 -0.39
CA ASP A 56 1.25 -45.55 0.96
C ASP A 56 1.88 -44.37 1.73
N SER A 57 3.17 -44.10 1.54
CA SER A 57 3.86 -42.95 2.13
C SER A 57 3.25 -41.63 1.69
N LEU A 58 2.87 -41.54 0.41
CA LEU A 58 2.19 -40.36 -0.15
C LEU A 58 0.84 -40.10 0.53
N ARG A 59 0.02 -41.15 0.70
CA ARG A 59 -1.27 -41.07 1.38
C ARG A 59 -1.12 -40.71 2.86
N GLN A 60 -0.11 -41.28 3.52
CA GLN A 60 0.19 -40.98 4.92
C GLN A 60 0.63 -39.52 5.10
N LEU A 61 1.47 -38.98 4.20
CA LEU A 61 1.87 -37.59 4.22
C LEU A 61 0.66 -36.65 4.09
N VAL A 62 -0.25 -36.92 3.14
CA VAL A 62 -1.49 -36.14 2.98
C VAL A 62 -2.34 -36.19 4.27
N LYS A 63 -2.49 -37.38 4.86
CA LYS A 63 -3.27 -37.56 6.10
C LYS A 63 -2.66 -36.78 7.28
N ARG A 64 -1.33 -36.72 7.37
CA ARG A 64 -0.61 -35.97 8.40
C ARG A 64 -0.71 -34.46 8.21
N LEU A 65 -0.69 -33.97 6.97
CA LEU A 65 -0.81 -32.55 6.67
C LEU A 65 -2.21 -32.00 6.92
N LEU A 66 -3.26 -32.80 6.74
CA LEU A 66 -4.65 -32.38 6.90
C LEU A 66 -4.99 -31.72 8.25
N PRO A 67 -4.66 -32.30 9.42
CA PRO A 67 -4.93 -31.67 10.72
C PRO A 67 -4.02 -30.47 11.01
N LEU A 68 -2.90 -30.32 10.31
CA LEU A 68 -1.93 -29.25 10.53
C LEU A 68 -2.34 -27.90 9.94
N ALA A 69 -3.51 -27.83 9.30
CA ALA A 69 -4.12 -26.57 8.87
C ALA A 69 -4.22 -25.54 10.01
N GLN A 70 -4.50 -26.00 11.23
CA GLN A 70 -4.55 -25.15 12.42
C GLN A 70 -3.18 -24.55 12.77
N ALA A 71 -2.08 -25.22 12.42
CA ALA A 71 -0.74 -24.66 12.57
C ALA A 71 -0.54 -23.48 11.62
N ALA A 72 -0.91 -23.67 10.34
CA ALA A 72 -0.86 -22.61 9.35
C ALA A 72 -1.76 -21.43 9.75
N GLN A 73 -2.96 -21.69 10.29
CA GLN A 73 -3.87 -20.66 10.85
C GLN A 73 -3.21 -19.79 11.94
N ARG A 74 -2.23 -20.35 12.65
CA ARG A 74 -1.45 -19.63 13.67
C ARG A 74 -0.21 -18.95 13.10
N GLY A 75 -0.06 -18.89 11.79
CA GLY A 75 1.10 -18.30 11.16
C GLY A 75 2.38 -19.14 11.29
N ILE A 76 2.27 -20.44 11.61
CA ILE A 76 3.44 -21.34 11.75
C ILE A 76 3.88 -21.82 10.35
N LEU A 77 5.18 -21.69 10.05
CA LEU A 77 5.77 -22.22 8.82
C LEU A 77 5.73 -23.76 8.82
N ILE A 78 5.00 -24.35 7.89
CA ILE A 78 5.00 -25.79 7.63
C ILE A 78 6.09 -26.09 6.60
N VAL A 79 7.05 -26.94 6.94
CA VAL A 79 8.08 -27.42 6.02
C VAL A 79 7.94 -28.91 5.83
N VAL A 80 7.59 -29.34 4.62
CA VAL A 80 7.66 -30.76 4.26
C VAL A 80 9.09 -31.08 3.89
N VAL A 81 9.72 -31.93 4.70
CA VAL A 81 11.12 -32.33 4.51
C VAL A 81 11.13 -33.57 3.61
N ALA A 82 11.46 -33.39 2.34
CA ALA A 82 11.52 -34.45 1.35
C ALA A 82 12.91 -35.11 1.31
N LEU A 83 12.97 -36.39 0.90
CA LEU A 83 14.24 -36.98 0.50
C LEU A 83 14.77 -36.29 -0.78
N PRO A 84 16.10 -36.16 -0.95
CA PRO A 84 16.67 -35.60 -2.17
C PRO A 84 16.13 -36.29 -3.43
N GLY A 85 15.62 -35.51 -4.38
CA GLY A 85 15.02 -35.99 -5.63
C GLY A 85 13.53 -36.32 -5.53
N GLN A 86 12.90 -36.23 -4.35
CA GLN A 86 11.46 -36.47 -4.15
C GLN A 86 10.65 -35.18 -3.93
N GLU A 87 11.24 -34.00 -4.11
CA GLU A 87 10.63 -32.70 -3.80
C GLU A 87 9.37 -32.45 -4.65
N ALA A 88 9.37 -32.84 -5.93
CA ALA A 88 8.21 -32.68 -6.79
C ALA A 88 7.01 -33.54 -6.33
N ALA A 89 7.27 -34.78 -5.90
CA ALA A 89 6.25 -35.67 -5.37
C ALA A 89 5.72 -35.16 -4.02
N ALA A 90 6.60 -34.70 -3.13
CA ALA A 90 6.25 -34.09 -1.86
C ALA A 90 5.42 -32.81 -2.07
N LEU A 91 5.77 -31.97 -3.04
CA LEU A 91 5.01 -30.78 -3.40
C LEU A 91 3.66 -31.13 -4.00
N GLY A 92 3.57 -32.17 -4.83
CA GLY A 92 2.29 -32.68 -5.34
C GLY A 92 1.38 -33.19 -4.21
N ALA A 93 1.93 -33.96 -3.27
CA ALA A 93 1.22 -34.45 -2.09
C ALA A 93 0.76 -33.32 -1.19
N ALA A 94 1.67 -32.38 -0.88
CA ALA A 94 1.36 -31.22 -0.08
C ALA A 94 0.28 -30.37 -0.78
N LYS A 95 0.38 -30.12 -2.08
CA LYS A 95 -0.66 -29.44 -2.88
C LYS A 95 -2.00 -30.17 -2.90
N SER A 96 -2.00 -31.49 -2.88
CA SER A 96 -3.22 -32.32 -2.88
C SER A 96 -3.88 -32.32 -1.51
N GLY A 97 -3.09 -32.44 -0.44
CA GLY A 97 -3.55 -32.28 0.94
C GLY A 97 -4.01 -30.85 1.22
N THR A 98 -3.29 -29.85 0.71
CA THR A 98 -3.71 -28.45 0.76
C THR A 98 -4.81 -28.12 -0.24
N GLY A 99 -5.06 -28.95 -1.25
CA GLY A 99 -6.20 -28.79 -2.17
C GLY A 99 -7.53 -28.99 -1.45
N VAL A 100 -7.53 -29.82 -0.40
CA VAL A 100 -8.61 -29.94 0.58
C VAL A 100 -8.65 -28.72 1.52
N LEU A 101 -7.49 -28.11 1.83
CA LEU A 101 -7.42 -26.84 2.59
C LEU A 101 -7.80 -25.60 1.77
N ALA A 102 -7.57 -25.62 0.46
CA ALA A 102 -7.93 -24.57 -0.49
C ALA A 102 -9.44 -24.58 -0.81
N GLN A 103 -10.12 -25.71 -0.56
CA GLN A 103 -11.59 -25.78 -0.57
C GLN A 103 -12.23 -25.10 0.65
N TRP A 104 -11.45 -24.68 1.66
CA TRP A 104 -11.94 -23.96 2.84
C TRP A 104 -11.91 -22.43 2.75
N ASP A 105 -11.48 -21.87 1.62
CA ASP A 105 -11.77 -20.46 1.34
C ASP A 105 -12.34 -20.31 -0.07
N LYS A 106 -13.60 -19.87 -0.16
CA LYS A 106 -14.26 -19.46 -1.41
C LYS A 106 -13.67 -18.14 -1.93
N LYS A 107 -12.36 -17.97 -1.87
CA LYS A 107 -11.61 -16.85 -2.43
C LYS A 107 -10.35 -17.38 -3.13
N PRO A 108 -10.25 -17.25 -4.46
CA PRO A 108 -9.05 -17.62 -5.18
C PRO A 108 -7.91 -16.69 -4.73
N GLY A 109 -6.92 -17.20 -4.00
CA GLY A 109 -5.72 -16.42 -3.69
C GLY A 109 -4.98 -16.74 -2.38
N VAL A 110 -5.53 -17.55 -1.48
CA VAL A 110 -4.78 -17.98 -0.27
C VAL A 110 -3.77 -19.05 -0.66
N ILE A 111 -2.64 -18.61 -1.22
CA ILE A 111 -1.43 -19.42 -1.22
C ILE A 111 -1.06 -19.53 0.26
N LEU A 112 -0.98 -20.75 0.78
CA LEU A 112 -0.26 -21.01 2.02
C LEU A 112 1.20 -20.61 1.78
N SER A 113 1.51 -19.32 1.94
CA SER A 113 2.87 -18.78 1.86
C SER A 113 3.78 -19.40 2.91
N GLN A 114 3.17 -20.10 3.86
CA GLN A 114 3.78 -20.83 4.97
C GLN A 114 3.95 -22.32 4.70
N LEU A 115 3.89 -22.78 3.45
CA LEU A 115 4.27 -24.14 3.08
C LEU A 115 5.54 -24.14 2.22
N ALA A 116 6.60 -24.76 2.72
CA ALA A 116 7.81 -25.03 1.96
C ALA A 116 8.02 -26.54 1.78
N VAL A 117 8.60 -26.95 0.66
CA VAL A 117 9.04 -28.32 0.43
C VAL A 117 10.53 -28.28 0.14
N LEU A 118 11.33 -28.88 1.01
CA LEU A 118 12.79 -28.77 1.01
C LEU A 118 13.42 -30.10 1.39
N SER A 119 14.64 -30.37 0.93
CA SER A 119 15.40 -31.60 1.25
C SER A 119 16.74 -31.32 1.94
N ASP A 120 17.19 -30.07 1.93
CA ASP A 120 18.47 -29.63 2.49
C ASP A 120 18.26 -28.99 3.86
N TRP A 121 18.86 -29.60 4.90
CA TRP A 121 18.71 -29.19 6.29
C TRP A 121 19.23 -27.78 6.58
N GLU A 122 20.26 -27.32 5.89
CA GLU A 122 20.76 -25.94 6.05
C GLU A 122 19.73 -24.94 5.52
N LYS A 123 19.13 -25.23 4.36
CA LYS A 123 18.06 -24.40 3.79
C LYS A 123 16.78 -24.44 4.64
N ILE A 124 16.45 -25.60 5.21
CA ILE A 124 15.30 -25.75 6.10
C ILE A 124 15.48 -24.90 7.36
N ALA A 125 16.63 -25.03 8.02
CA ALA A 125 16.93 -24.27 9.22
C ALA A 125 16.96 -22.76 8.92
N GLU A 126 17.51 -22.35 7.77
CA GLU A 126 17.48 -20.95 7.32
C GLU A 126 16.05 -20.46 7.06
N ALA A 127 15.20 -21.25 6.40
CA ALA A 127 13.80 -20.91 6.17
C ALA A 127 13.03 -20.75 7.49
N CYS A 128 13.27 -21.63 8.46
CA CYS A 128 12.70 -21.52 9.80
C CYS A 128 13.21 -20.28 10.53
N ALA A 129 14.51 -19.97 10.40
CA ALA A 129 15.15 -18.80 11.01
C ALA A 129 14.59 -17.48 10.47
N ARG A 130 14.36 -17.40 9.15
CA ARG A 130 13.81 -16.23 8.45
C ARG A 130 12.29 -16.15 8.41
N CYS A 131 11.58 -17.12 8.98
CA CYS A 131 10.13 -17.08 9.06
C CYS A 131 9.67 -15.82 9.80
N ARG A 132 8.83 -15.01 9.15
CA ARG A 132 8.29 -13.74 9.66
C ARG A 132 6.98 -13.91 10.45
N CYS A 133 6.78 -15.06 11.07
CA CYS A 133 5.64 -15.29 11.95
C CYS A 133 5.63 -14.38 13.19
N GLY A 134 6.77 -13.72 13.46
CA GLY A 134 6.97 -12.84 14.60
C GLY A 134 7.58 -13.57 15.80
N PRO A 135 7.73 -12.86 16.93
CA PRO A 135 8.06 -13.47 18.20
C PRO A 135 6.87 -14.28 18.75
N SER A 136 7.09 -14.99 19.86
CA SER A 136 6.03 -15.67 20.61
C SER A 136 4.89 -14.72 20.93
N ALA A 137 3.65 -15.21 20.86
CA ALA A 137 2.51 -14.43 21.31
C ALA A 137 2.58 -14.24 22.83
N ASN A 138 2.48 -13.00 23.30
CA ASN A 138 2.34 -12.73 24.72
C ASN A 138 0.89 -12.95 25.15
N LEU A 139 0.61 -14.12 25.73
CA LEU A 139 -0.74 -14.45 26.21
C LEU A 139 -1.17 -13.58 27.40
N SER A 140 -0.23 -12.95 28.10
CA SER A 140 -0.50 -12.01 29.18
C SER A 140 -0.73 -10.56 28.72
N LEU A 141 -0.58 -10.27 27.41
CA LEU A 141 -0.85 -8.94 26.88
C LEU A 141 -2.33 -8.57 27.06
N LEU A 142 -2.59 -7.44 27.72
CA LEU A 142 -3.92 -6.85 27.77
C LEU A 142 -4.14 -6.01 26.50
N VAL A 143 -5.22 -6.29 25.78
CA VAL A 143 -5.65 -5.50 24.61
C VAL A 143 -6.91 -4.76 25.00
N LEU A 144 -6.80 -3.44 25.11
CA LEU A 144 -7.81 -2.54 25.66
C LEU A 144 -8.32 -1.60 24.57
N ASP A 145 -9.51 -1.01 24.77
CA ASP A 145 -10.01 0.08 23.94
C ASP A 145 -9.23 1.40 24.19
N SER A 146 -9.65 2.48 23.53
CA SER A 146 -9.04 3.81 23.68
C SER A 146 -9.16 4.40 25.09
N ASP A 147 -10.20 4.03 25.84
CA ASP A 147 -10.48 4.52 27.18
C ASP A 147 -9.82 3.64 28.27
N GLY A 148 -9.11 2.58 27.87
CA GLY A 148 -8.47 1.61 28.75
C GLY A 148 -9.42 0.53 29.28
N GLY A 149 -10.65 0.46 28.74
CA GLY A 149 -11.63 -0.57 29.01
C GLY A 149 -11.42 -1.84 28.17
N PRO A 150 -12.22 -2.90 28.42
CA PRO A 150 -12.26 -4.05 27.54
C PRO A 150 -12.87 -3.66 26.19
N LEU A 151 -12.34 -4.23 25.10
CA LEU A 151 -12.89 -3.99 23.76
C LEU A 151 -14.38 -4.31 23.69
N GLU A 152 -15.19 -3.36 23.17
CA GLU A 152 -16.62 -3.58 22.93
C GLU A 152 -16.87 -4.76 21.98
N GLU A 153 -16.03 -4.89 20.95
CA GLU A 153 -16.04 -6.00 20.00
C GLU A 153 -14.74 -6.80 20.12
N THR A 154 -14.87 -8.12 20.29
CA THR A 154 -13.72 -9.02 20.28
C THR A 154 -13.03 -9.00 18.92
N LEU A 155 -11.72 -8.82 18.90
CA LEU A 155 -10.92 -8.95 17.67
C LEU A 155 -11.10 -10.34 17.06
N ASP A 156 -10.98 -10.40 15.73
CA ASP A 156 -10.83 -11.67 15.03
C ASP A 156 -9.66 -12.48 15.65
N PRO A 157 -9.80 -13.80 15.87
CA PRO A 157 -8.79 -14.60 16.56
C PRO A 157 -7.40 -14.53 15.92
N GLU A 158 -7.31 -14.41 14.59
CA GLU A 158 -6.03 -14.25 13.91
C GLU A 158 -5.45 -12.84 14.17
N VAL A 159 -6.28 -11.80 14.17
CA VAL A 159 -5.86 -10.43 14.48
C VAL A 159 -5.36 -10.32 15.93
N ASP A 160 -6.08 -10.88 16.91
CA ASP A 160 -5.65 -10.89 18.33
C ASP A 160 -4.29 -11.60 18.47
N LEU A 161 -4.12 -12.77 17.86
CA LEU A 161 -2.85 -13.50 17.85
C LEU A 161 -1.72 -12.62 17.29
N LEU A 162 -1.95 -11.95 16.16
CA LEU A 162 -0.94 -11.11 15.55
C LEU A 162 -0.61 -9.88 16.40
N MET A 163 -1.58 -9.23 17.03
CA MET A 163 -1.33 -8.13 17.97
C MET A 163 -0.46 -8.58 19.14
N ARG A 164 -0.75 -9.75 19.72
CA ARG A 164 0.02 -10.35 20.82
C ARG A 164 1.46 -10.69 20.45
N ARG A 165 1.73 -10.97 19.17
CA ARG A 165 3.09 -11.15 18.66
C ARG A 165 3.76 -9.80 18.40
N ALA A 166 3.10 -8.90 17.68
CA ALA A 166 3.63 -7.58 17.35
C ALA A 166 4.02 -6.77 18.59
N PHE A 167 3.27 -6.92 19.68
CA PHE A 167 3.46 -6.20 20.95
C PHE A 167 3.81 -7.15 22.13
N HIS A 168 4.51 -8.26 21.83
CA HIS A 168 4.85 -9.29 22.82
C HIS A 168 5.63 -8.80 24.05
N ASP A 169 6.34 -7.69 23.91
CA ASP A 169 7.19 -7.06 24.90
C ASP A 169 6.45 -6.07 25.82
N PHE A 170 5.16 -5.80 25.55
CA PHE A 170 4.33 -4.91 26.35
C PHE A 170 3.42 -5.67 27.32
N ALA A 171 3.06 -5.03 28.42
CA ALA A 171 2.09 -5.55 29.38
C ALA A 171 0.66 -5.30 28.90
N ALA A 172 0.40 -4.11 28.34
CA ALA A 172 -0.89 -3.73 27.79
C ALA A 172 -0.72 -2.81 26.57
N ILE A 173 -1.70 -2.88 25.67
CA ILE A 173 -1.89 -1.93 24.58
C ILE A 173 -3.33 -1.42 24.58
N ARG A 174 -3.50 -0.15 24.21
CA ARG A 174 -4.80 0.47 23.92
C ARG A 174 -4.91 0.69 22.43
N ILE A 175 -6.01 0.29 21.84
CA ILE A 175 -6.23 0.41 20.39
C ILE A 175 -7.42 1.31 20.09
N SER A 176 -7.26 2.21 19.13
CA SER A 176 -8.34 3.03 18.57
C SER A 176 -8.40 2.81 17.07
N SER A 177 -9.60 2.55 16.54
CA SER A 177 -9.80 2.35 15.09
C SER A 177 -9.61 3.66 14.34
N GLU A 178 -8.74 3.64 13.33
CA GLU A 178 -8.50 4.77 12.44
C GLU A 178 -9.35 4.60 11.18
N ASN A 179 -10.51 5.27 11.16
CA ASN A 179 -11.43 5.24 10.03
C ASN A 179 -10.97 6.23 8.95
N GLY A 180 -10.18 5.78 7.97
CA GLY A 180 -9.63 6.66 6.93
C GLY A 180 -9.67 6.15 5.49
N GLY A 181 -9.94 4.86 5.26
CA GLY A 181 -9.69 4.22 3.95
C GLY A 181 -10.91 3.55 3.32
N LYS A 182 -10.91 3.48 1.98
CA LYS A 182 -11.81 2.59 1.20
C LYS A 182 -11.29 1.15 1.13
N SER A 183 -10.11 0.88 1.69
CA SER A 183 -9.52 -0.45 1.72
C SER A 183 -10.30 -1.34 2.69
N ARG A 184 -10.29 -2.66 2.43
CA ARG A 184 -10.78 -3.67 3.38
C ARG A 184 -9.80 -3.91 4.55
N ALA A 185 -8.72 -3.13 4.61
CA ALA A 185 -7.70 -3.25 5.63
C ALA A 185 -8.13 -2.43 6.84
N SER A 186 -8.07 -3.04 8.01
CA SER A 186 -8.30 -2.36 9.28
C SER A 186 -7.03 -1.60 9.68
N VAL A 187 -7.20 -0.38 10.18
CA VAL A 187 -6.10 0.44 10.67
C VAL A 187 -6.41 0.83 12.11
N TRP A 188 -5.43 0.68 13.00
CA TRP A 188 -5.54 1.10 14.39
C TRP A 188 -4.37 1.97 14.77
N LYS A 189 -4.62 2.98 15.58
CA LYS A 189 -3.60 3.60 16.41
C LYS A 189 -3.47 2.78 17.68
N VAL A 190 -2.23 2.46 18.05
CA VAL A 190 -1.90 1.59 19.18
C VAL A 190 -1.01 2.34 20.16
N GLU A 191 -1.53 2.61 21.34
CA GLU A 191 -0.79 3.19 22.46
C GLU A 191 -0.33 2.06 23.39
N THR A 192 0.89 2.16 23.90
CA THR A 192 1.49 1.11 24.72
C THR A 192 1.63 1.55 26.17
N GLU A 193 1.29 0.68 27.12
CA GLU A 193 1.53 0.94 28.55
C GLU A 193 2.90 0.36 28.99
N GLY A 194 3.73 1.16 29.65
CA GLY A 194 5.07 0.74 30.09
C GLY A 194 6.00 1.87 30.53
N TYR A 195 7.30 1.57 30.65
CA TYR A 195 8.32 2.50 31.11
C TYR A 195 8.59 3.61 30.07
N GLY A 196 7.96 4.77 30.28
CA GLY A 196 8.14 5.99 29.48
C GLY A 196 7.00 6.24 28.50
N LEU A 197 6.77 7.52 28.18
CA LEU A 197 5.86 7.93 27.11
C LEU A 197 6.48 7.51 25.77
N LEU A 198 6.06 6.36 25.26
CA LEU A 198 6.42 5.91 23.92
C LEU A 198 5.45 6.54 22.91
N THR A 199 5.99 7.08 21.81
CA THR A 199 5.19 7.49 20.67
C THR A 199 4.30 6.31 20.22
N PRO A 200 3.01 6.54 19.95
CA PRO A 200 2.10 5.49 19.50
C PRO A 200 2.58 4.78 18.22
N PHE A 201 1.95 3.66 17.90
CA PHE A 201 2.12 2.94 16.64
C PHE A 201 0.87 3.07 15.77
N ILE A 202 1.05 2.94 14.46
CA ILE A 202 -0.05 2.65 13.53
C ILE A 202 0.09 1.21 13.08
N VAL A 203 -0.98 0.45 13.25
CA VAL A 203 -1.08 -0.94 12.80
C VAL A 203 -2.07 -1.02 11.67
N LYS A 204 -1.62 -1.49 10.51
CA LYS A 204 -2.48 -1.82 9.37
C LYS A 204 -2.53 -3.33 9.23
N CYS A 205 -3.75 -3.88 9.22
CA CYS A 205 -4.03 -5.30 9.03
C CYS A 205 -4.83 -5.52 7.77
N GLY A 206 -4.43 -6.51 6.99
CA GLY A 206 -5.17 -6.90 5.79
C GLY A 206 -4.70 -8.25 5.28
N PRO A 207 -5.18 -8.66 4.09
CA PRO A 207 -4.75 -9.89 3.45
C PRO A 207 -3.22 -9.96 3.35
N ALA A 208 -2.64 -11.08 3.77
CA ALA A 208 -1.19 -11.26 3.88
C ALA A 208 -0.46 -10.81 2.61
N ALA A 209 -0.89 -11.25 1.43
CA ALA A 209 -0.24 -10.89 0.17
C ALA A 209 -0.18 -9.36 -0.08
N GLN A 210 -1.21 -8.61 0.32
CA GLN A 210 -1.27 -7.15 0.09
C GLN A 210 -0.38 -6.39 1.06
N ILE A 211 -0.37 -6.79 2.34
CA ILE A 211 0.47 -6.17 3.36
C ILE A 211 1.95 -6.55 3.15
N GLU A 212 2.21 -7.77 2.68
CA GLU A 212 3.54 -8.23 2.30
C GLU A 212 4.13 -7.38 1.17
N GLU A 213 3.34 -7.09 0.14
CA GLU A 213 3.72 -6.16 -0.94
C GLU A 213 4.05 -4.76 -0.40
N GLN A 214 3.28 -4.26 0.58
CA GLN A 214 3.55 -3.00 1.26
C GLN A 214 4.90 -3.01 2.00
N ILE A 215 5.14 -4.06 2.81
CA ILE A 215 6.35 -4.20 3.62
C ILE A 215 7.58 -4.33 2.71
N ASN A 216 7.50 -5.14 1.66
CA ASN A 216 8.60 -5.31 0.70
C ASN A 216 8.87 -4.02 -0.07
N THR A 217 7.82 -3.32 -0.52
CA THR A 217 7.98 -2.02 -1.18
C THR A 217 8.68 -1.01 -0.27
N TYR A 218 8.31 -0.99 1.02
CA TYR A 218 8.99 -0.12 1.98
C TYR A 218 10.46 -0.49 2.14
N ARG A 219 10.76 -1.77 2.42
CA ARG A 219 12.13 -2.27 2.66
C ARG A 219 13.03 -2.08 1.44
N ASP A 220 12.55 -2.48 0.27
CA ASP A 220 13.38 -2.61 -0.92
C ASP A 220 13.50 -1.29 -1.70
N VAL A 221 12.57 -0.35 -1.46
CA VAL A 221 12.49 0.89 -2.23
C VAL A 221 12.52 2.14 -1.35
N VAL A 222 11.64 2.24 -0.34
CA VAL A 222 11.39 3.46 0.46
C VAL A 222 12.50 3.76 1.44
N ALA A 223 12.89 2.78 2.26
CA ALA A 223 13.78 2.99 3.41
C ALA A 223 15.11 3.67 3.04
N ASP A 224 15.65 3.36 1.86
CA ASP A 224 16.95 3.89 1.41
C ASP A 224 16.86 5.20 0.60
N ARG A 225 15.66 5.58 0.16
CA ARG A 225 15.47 6.69 -0.81
C ARG A 225 14.65 7.84 -0.29
N VAL A 226 13.78 7.60 0.69
CA VAL A 226 13.02 8.65 1.37
C VAL A 226 13.72 8.98 2.68
N PRO A 227 14.01 10.25 2.98
CA PRO A 227 14.62 10.63 4.26
C PRO A 227 13.81 10.11 5.45
N PHE A 228 14.46 9.84 6.59
CA PHE A 228 13.82 9.26 7.77
C PHE A 228 12.54 10.00 8.21
N ARG A 229 12.52 11.34 8.12
CA ARG A 229 11.33 12.16 8.44
C ARG A 229 10.31 12.27 7.30
N GLY A 230 10.65 11.83 6.09
CA GLY A 230 9.81 11.93 4.90
C GLY A 230 8.80 10.79 4.75
N CYS A 231 8.87 9.76 5.59
CA CYS A 231 7.91 8.66 5.63
C CYS A 231 7.70 8.16 7.06
N ALA A 232 6.55 7.52 7.34
CA ALA A 232 6.32 6.85 8.62
C ALA A 232 7.20 5.59 8.70
N PRO A 233 8.17 5.49 9.64
CA PRO A 233 9.09 4.36 9.69
C PRO A 233 8.37 3.06 10.05
N LEU A 234 8.57 2.00 9.26
CA LEU A 234 8.09 0.66 9.63
C LEU A 234 8.94 0.05 10.75
N CYS A 235 8.27 -0.55 11.72
CA CYS A 235 8.89 -1.40 12.75
C CYS A 235 8.89 -2.84 12.22
N LEU A 236 9.88 -3.16 11.37
CA LEU A 236 9.94 -4.44 10.65
C LEU A 236 9.94 -5.66 11.57
N ASP A 237 10.48 -5.53 12.78
CA ASP A 237 10.48 -6.54 13.84
C ASP A 237 9.07 -6.83 14.41
N ARG A 238 8.14 -5.88 14.27
CA ARG A 238 6.74 -5.99 14.69
C ARG A 238 5.79 -6.29 13.53
N CYS A 239 6.27 -6.28 12.30
CA CYS A 239 5.50 -6.71 11.13
C CYS A 239 5.37 -8.24 11.13
N VAL A 240 4.21 -8.75 11.55
CA VAL A 240 3.98 -10.18 11.79
C VAL A 240 3.04 -10.78 10.78
N LEU A 241 3.41 -11.95 10.27
CA LEU A 241 2.64 -12.72 9.27
C LEU A 241 1.80 -13.81 9.94
N GLY A 242 0.50 -13.77 9.71
CA GLY A 242 -0.46 -14.82 10.03
C GLY A 242 -0.67 -15.78 8.86
N ALA A 243 -1.75 -16.53 8.94
CA ALA A 243 -2.18 -17.50 7.93
C ALA A 243 -2.79 -16.84 6.70
N THR A 244 -3.69 -15.89 6.95
CA THR A 244 -4.46 -15.18 5.93
C THR A 244 -4.26 -13.67 6.04
N LEU A 245 -3.90 -13.19 7.22
CA LEU A 245 -3.66 -11.79 7.53
C LEU A 245 -2.19 -11.52 7.85
N GLN A 246 -1.81 -10.25 7.74
CA GLN A 246 -0.51 -9.77 8.18
C GLN A 246 -0.68 -8.38 8.77
N LEU A 247 0.12 -8.08 9.80
CA LEU A 247 0.24 -6.74 10.35
C LEU A 247 1.46 -6.05 9.76
N SER A 248 1.29 -4.83 9.27
CA SER A 248 2.38 -3.87 9.14
C SER A 248 2.27 -2.86 10.27
N VAL A 249 3.36 -2.70 11.03
CA VAL A 249 3.43 -1.77 12.16
C VAL A 249 4.38 -0.64 11.79
N SER A 250 3.92 0.60 11.93
CA SER A 250 4.74 1.80 11.75
C SER A 250 4.71 2.66 13.00
N ARG A 251 5.73 3.51 13.17
CA ARG A 251 5.66 4.54 14.21
C ARG A 251 4.62 5.58 13.83
N PHE A 252 3.85 6.04 14.81
CA PHE A 252 3.01 7.20 14.65
C PHE A 252 3.89 8.44 14.47
N VAL A 253 3.44 9.35 13.63
CA VAL A 253 4.15 10.61 13.37
C VAL A 253 3.37 11.68 14.12
N GLU A 254 3.89 12.03 15.30
CA GLU A 254 3.27 13.04 16.16
C GLU A 254 3.31 14.42 15.50
N HIS A 255 2.33 15.26 15.88
CA HIS A 255 2.22 16.62 15.36
C HIS A 255 2.19 16.68 13.83
N ALA A 256 1.49 15.75 13.17
CA ALA A 256 1.37 15.73 11.74
C ALA A 256 -0.09 15.62 11.32
N ASP A 257 -0.58 16.63 10.61
CA ASP A 257 -1.96 16.73 10.16
C ASP A 257 -2.05 16.46 8.66
N ARG A 258 -3.16 15.85 8.21
CA ARG A 258 -3.35 15.60 6.77
C ARG A 258 -3.37 16.89 5.97
N LEU A 259 -2.79 16.85 4.77
CA LEU A 259 -2.72 18.03 3.89
C LEU A 259 -4.09 18.60 3.57
N ASP A 260 -5.14 17.78 3.44
CA ASP A 260 -6.50 18.27 3.21
C ASP A 260 -7.09 19.03 4.40
N ALA A 261 -6.71 18.72 5.64
CA ALA A 261 -7.07 19.54 6.79
C ALA A 261 -6.29 20.87 6.78
N VAL A 262 -4.97 20.80 6.56
CA VAL A 262 -4.05 21.94 6.72
C VAL A 262 -4.19 22.98 5.61
N VAL A 263 -4.39 22.56 4.36
CA VAL A 263 -4.49 23.47 3.21
C VAL A 263 -5.67 24.45 3.34
N THR A 264 -6.71 24.05 4.08
CA THR A 264 -7.86 24.94 4.31
C THR A 264 -7.58 26.04 5.32
N GLN A 265 -6.50 25.91 6.10
CA GLN A 265 -6.22 26.78 7.24
C GLN A 265 -5.01 27.69 7.00
N ARG A 266 -4.03 27.25 6.20
CA ARG A 266 -2.81 28.02 5.94
C ARG A 266 -2.19 27.74 4.58
N ASP A 267 -1.26 28.61 4.20
CA ASP A 267 -0.38 28.40 3.06
C ASP A 267 0.48 27.14 3.23
N VAL A 268 0.43 26.25 2.23
CA VAL A 268 1.15 24.98 2.18
C VAL A 268 2.19 24.92 1.04
N ARG A 269 2.46 26.03 0.33
CA ARG A 269 3.48 26.06 -0.73
C ARG A 269 4.86 25.55 -0.25
N PRO A 270 5.37 25.95 0.92
CA PRO A 270 6.65 25.41 1.41
C PRO A 270 6.64 23.90 1.65
N VAL A 271 5.47 23.34 1.97
CA VAL A 271 5.27 21.90 2.17
C VAL A 271 5.30 21.18 0.83
N ILE A 272 4.61 21.71 -0.19
CA ILE A 272 4.65 21.17 -1.55
C ILE A 272 6.09 21.17 -2.09
N GLU A 273 6.81 22.28 -1.93
CA GLU A 273 8.22 22.36 -2.33
C GLU A 273 9.06 21.31 -1.60
N ALA A 274 8.86 21.14 -0.29
CA ALA A 274 9.56 20.13 0.51
C ALA A 274 9.30 18.69 0.06
N ILE A 275 8.09 18.37 -0.41
CA ILE A 275 7.76 17.04 -0.94
C ILE A 275 8.71 16.70 -2.08
N TYR A 276 8.93 17.59 -3.03
CA TYR A 276 9.74 17.30 -4.22
C TYR A 276 11.23 17.58 -4.01
N ASP A 277 11.59 18.65 -3.30
CA ASP A 277 12.98 19.08 -3.13
C ASP A 277 13.72 18.31 -2.02
N ARG A 278 12.99 17.72 -1.08
CA ARG A 278 13.57 17.02 0.08
C ARG A 278 13.10 15.57 0.17
N VAL A 279 11.79 15.35 0.24
CA VAL A 279 11.24 14.00 0.53
C VAL A 279 11.42 13.04 -0.65
N LEU A 280 11.04 13.49 -1.85
CA LEU A 280 11.06 12.70 -3.08
C LEU A 280 12.26 13.03 -3.98
N ARG A 281 13.19 13.88 -3.56
CA ARG A 281 14.35 14.25 -4.37
C ARG A 281 15.14 13.03 -4.81
N ARG A 282 15.69 12.27 -3.85
CA ARG A 282 16.41 11.01 -4.12
C ARG A 282 15.54 9.92 -4.71
N TRP A 283 14.24 9.95 -4.41
CA TRP A 283 13.27 9.03 -4.99
C TRP A 283 13.15 9.21 -6.51
N ARG A 284 13.24 10.46 -6.98
CA ARG A 284 13.04 10.88 -8.37
C ARG A 284 14.36 11.12 -9.12
N GLU A 285 15.50 10.94 -8.46
CA GLU A 285 16.84 11.06 -9.06
C GLU A 285 17.02 10.09 -10.23
N GLU A 286 17.85 10.48 -11.20
CA GLU A 286 18.23 9.69 -12.38
C GLU A 286 17.02 9.14 -13.19
N PRO A 287 16.13 10.02 -13.68
CA PRO A 287 15.03 9.58 -14.53
C PRO A 287 15.55 8.98 -15.84
N GLU A 288 14.89 7.91 -16.28
CA GLU A 288 15.16 7.27 -17.56
C GLU A 288 14.31 7.91 -18.65
N VAL A 289 14.90 8.28 -19.78
CA VAL A 289 14.13 8.75 -20.94
C VAL A 289 13.64 7.54 -21.74
N LYS A 290 12.33 7.42 -21.92
CA LYS A 290 11.69 6.32 -22.66
C LYS A 290 10.68 6.84 -23.67
N THR A 291 10.55 6.13 -24.78
CA THR A 291 9.46 6.36 -25.73
C THR A 291 8.20 5.64 -25.23
N LEU A 292 7.18 6.41 -24.82
CA LEU A 292 5.96 5.86 -24.20
C LEU A 292 4.70 6.47 -24.79
N SER A 293 3.62 5.69 -24.82
CA SER A 293 2.27 6.21 -24.93
C SER A 293 1.77 6.55 -23.53
N LEU A 294 1.34 7.80 -23.30
CA LEU A 294 1.07 8.31 -21.95
C LEU A 294 -0.27 7.87 -21.35
N LEU A 295 -1.30 7.62 -22.16
CA LEU A 295 -2.61 7.23 -21.63
C LEU A 295 -2.55 5.94 -20.79
N PRO A 296 -1.91 4.84 -21.25
CA PRO A 296 -1.73 3.65 -20.44
C PRO A 296 -0.97 3.88 -19.13
N GLU A 297 -0.05 4.85 -19.09
CA GLU A 297 0.75 5.16 -17.90
C GLU A 297 -0.06 5.88 -16.81
N PHE A 298 -0.89 6.85 -17.19
CA PHE A 298 -1.71 7.61 -16.24
C PHE A 298 -3.06 6.94 -15.92
N LEU A 299 -3.65 6.26 -16.91
CA LEU A 299 -4.94 5.61 -16.78
C LEU A 299 -4.95 4.26 -17.51
N PRO A 300 -4.43 3.18 -16.90
CA PRO A 300 -4.36 1.87 -17.53
C PRO A 300 -5.75 1.33 -17.88
N ARG A 301 -5.82 0.46 -18.90
CA ARG A 301 -7.08 -0.04 -19.48
C ARG A 301 -8.09 -0.60 -18.46
N PRO A 302 -7.70 -1.39 -17.44
CA PRO A 302 -8.65 -1.84 -16.41
C PRO A 302 -9.33 -0.68 -15.66
N ARG A 303 -8.60 0.41 -15.39
CA ARG A 303 -9.18 1.62 -14.77
C ARG A 303 -10.11 2.34 -15.74
N GLN A 304 -9.76 2.45 -17.03
CA GLN A 304 -10.65 3.04 -18.05
C GLN A 304 -12.00 2.33 -18.08
N THR A 305 -11.99 0.99 -18.18
CA THR A 305 -13.21 0.17 -18.16
C THR A 305 -14.00 0.35 -16.85
N ALA A 306 -13.32 0.42 -15.71
CA ALA A 306 -13.98 0.67 -14.42
C ALA A 306 -14.61 2.08 -14.34
N TYR A 307 -14.05 3.07 -15.05
CA TYR A 307 -14.51 4.46 -15.01
C TYR A 307 -15.67 4.71 -15.96
N GLU A 308 -15.71 3.99 -17.10
CA GLU A 308 -16.67 4.16 -18.19
C GLU A 308 -18.13 4.30 -17.73
N PRO A 309 -18.69 3.42 -16.88
CA PRO A 309 -20.09 3.54 -16.46
C PRO A 309 -20.38 4.85 -15.71
N GLY A 310 -19.42 5.33 -14.91
CA GLY A 310 -19.54 6.62 -14.21
C GLY A 310 -19.46 7.78 -15.17
N LEU A 311 -18.47 7.77 -16.07
CA LEU A 311 -18.28 8.81 -17.08
C LEU A 311 -19.48 8.93 -18.01
N PHE A 312 -20.07 7.82 -18.46
CA PHE A 312 -21.27 7.85 -19.30
C PHE A 312 -22.48 8.46 -18.59
N ARG A 313 -22.64 8.22 -17.28
CA ARG A 313 -23.70 8.89 -16.49
C ARG A 313 -23.47 10.39 -16.46
N THR A 314 -22.24 10.83 -16.16
CA THR A 314 -21.87 12.25 -16.12
C THR A 314 -22.09 12.92 -17.48
N TYR A 315 -21.60 12.30 -18.55
CA TYR A 315 -21.78 12.76 -19.92
C TYR A 315 -23.27 12.92 -20.31
N ARG A 316 -24.12 11.94 -19.98
CA ARG A 316 -25.58 12.04 -20.25
C ARG A 316 -26.24 13.19 -19.49
N ARG A 317 -25.83 13.45 -18.25
CA ARG A 317 -26.33 14.59 -17.46
C ARG A 317 -25.94 15.91 -18.12
N LEU A 318 -24.67 16.04 -18.50
CA LEU A 318 -24.15 17.21 -19.22
C LEU A 318 -24.87 17.43 -20.56
N GLY A 319 -25.17 16.36 -21.30
CA GLY A 319 -25.92 16.47 -22.57
C GLY A 319 -27.32 17.08 -22.40
N ARG A 320 -27.98 16.88 -21.26
CA ARG A 320 -29.29 17.50 -20.97
C ARG A 320 -29.23 19.00 -20.79
N VAL A 321 -28.06 19.54 -20.41
CA VAL A 321 -27.80 20.98 -20.30
C VAL A 321 -27.05 21.53 -21.52
N GLY A 322 -27.04 20.79 -22.62
CA GLY A 322 -26.51 21.26 -23.91
C GLY A 322 -24.99 21.10 -24.10
N PHE A 323 -24.31 20.33 -23.26
CA PHE A 323 -22.88 20.05 -23.46
C PHE A 323 -22.62 19.27 -24.74
N LYS A 324 -21.74 19.79 -25.61
CA LYS A 324 -21.40 19.21 -26.93
C LYS A 324 -20.01 18.56 -27.00
N GLY A 325 -19.37 18.32 -25.86
CA GLY A 325 -18.05 17.68 -25.83
C GLY A 325 -18.08 16.19 -26.20
N PRO A 326 -16.91 15.53 -26.22
CA PRO A 326 -16.77 14.13 -26.60
C PRO A 326 -17.45 13.19 -25.60
N SER A 327 -18.01 12.09 -26.11
CA SER A 327 -18.43 10.96 -25.27
C SER A 327 -17.21 10.26 -24.64
N PRO A 328 -17.35 9.50 -23.53
CA PRO A 328 -16.23 8.84 -22.88
C PRO A 328 -15.40 7.95 -23.80
N LYS A 329 -16.05 7.20 -24.71
CA LYS A 329 -15.36 6.37 -25.71
C LYS A 329 -14.57 7.21 -26.71
N ALA A 330 -15.18 8.28 -27.22
CA ALA A 330 -14.48 9.21 -28.12
C ALA A 330 -13.32 9.92 -27.41
N PHE A 331 -13.48 10.23 -26.13
CA PHE A 331 -12.44 10.81 -25.28
C PHE A 331 -11.23 9.88 -25.19
N PHE A 332 -11.44 8.62 -24.78
CA PHE A 332 -10.35 7.64 -24.68
C PHE A 332 -9.68 7.37 -26.02
N ASN A 333 -10.46 7.27 -27.11
CA ASN A 333 -9.89 7.10 -28.45
C ASN A 333 -8.99 8.27 -28.85
N ARG A 334 -9.41 9.52 -28.60
CA ARG A 334 -8.63 10.72 -28.92
C ARG A 334 -7.37 10.83 -28.07
N LEU A 335 -7.47 10.54 -26.77
CA LEU A 335 -6.32 10.59 -25.87
C LEU A 335 -5.34 9.44 -26.17
N GLY A 336 -5.85 8.27 -26.53
CA GLY A 336 -5.07 7.09 -26.91
C GLY A 336 -4.46 7.17 -28.32
N SER A 337 -4.96 8.05 -29.19
CA SER A 337 -4.37 8.30 -30.51
C SER A 337 -3.18 9.26 -30.47
N ILE A 338 -2.84 9.83 -29.31
CA ILE A 338 -1.63 10.64 -29.17
C ILE A 338 -0.41 9.73 -29.40
N PRO A 339 0.46 10.05 -30.37
CA PRO A 339 1.66 9.25 -30.64
C PRO A 339 2.55 9.11 -29.41
N ALA A 340 3.27 8.00 -29.34
CA ALA A 340 4.29 7.82 -28.31
C ALA A 340 5.41 8.86 -28.48
N GLY A 341 5.86 9.42 -27.37
CA GLY A 341 6.91 10.45 -27.33
C GLY A 341 8.01 10.10 -26.33
N LEU A 342 9.09 10.86 -26.33
CA LEU A 342 10.14 10.75 -25.32
C LEU A 342 9.67 11.39 -24.01
N HIS A 343 9.71 10.61 -22.93
CA HIS A 343 9.27 11.01 -21.60
C HIS A 343 10.29 10.60 -20.56
N ALA A 344 10.52 11.45 -19.56
CA ALA A 344 11.32 11.10 -18.39
C ALA A 344 10.48 10.27 -17.42
N VAL A 345 11.01 9.12 -17.04
CA VAL A 345 10.37 8.14 -16.16
C VAL A 345 11.20 7.99 -14.89
N CYS A 346 10.64 8.44 -13.78
CA CYS A 346 11.24 8.33 -12.46
C CYS A 346 10.47 7.32 -11.60
N ARG A 347 10.91 7.09 -10.36
CA ARG A 347 10.04 6.42 -9.38
C ARG A 347 8.98 7.42 -8.92
N ALA A 348 7.76 6.94 -8.81
CA ALA A 348 6.60 7.67 -8.34
C ALA A 348 5.99 6.93 -7.16
N HIS A 349 5.32 7.68 -6.29
CA HIS A 349 4.46 7.13 -5.25
C HIS A 349 3.25 6.41 -5.86
N ASP A 350 2.78 6.86 -7.04
CA ASP A 350 1.63 6.31 -7.82
C ASP A 350 0.26 6.45 -7.13
N ASP A 351 0.25 6.90 -5.88
CA ASP A 351 -0.94 7.24 -5.10
C ASP A 351 -0.74 8.49 -4.24
N LEU A 352 0.05 9.45 -4.72
CA LEU A 352 0.25 10.73 -4.02
C LEU A 352 -1.02 11.59 -4.08
N ASN A 353 -1.94 11.34 -3.16
CA ASN A 353 -3.17 12.11 -2.97
C ASN A 353 -3.13 12.83 -1.61
N LEU A 354 -4.04 13.78 -1.39
CA LEU A 354 -4.08 14.63 -0.19
C LEU A 354 -4.06 13.87 1.15
N ARG A 355 -4.61 12.64 1.18
CA ARG A 355 -4.73 11.82 2.39
C ARG A 355 -3.48 10.98 2.68
N ASN A 356 -2.57 10.92 1.71
CA ASN A 356 -1.27 10.27 1.83
C ASN A 356 -0.14 11.28 2.09
N VAL A 357 -0.48 12.55 2.30
CA VAL A 357 0.45 13.63 2.63
C VAL A 357 0.07 14.19 4.00
N PHE A 358 1.02 14.17 4.92
CA PHE A 358 0.90 14.76 6.25
C PHE A 358 1.87 15.92 6.37
N VAL A 359 1.45 16.98 7.05
CA VAL A 359 2.21 18.21 7.27
C VAL A 359 2.57 18.28 8.73
N CYS A 360 3.87 18.37 9.02
CA CYS A 360 4.34 18.51 10.40
C CYS A 360 4.00 19.91 10.95
N GLU A 361 3.41 19.97 12.14
CA GLU A 361 3.02 21.19 12.84
C GLU A 361 4.22 22.13 13.01
N GLY A 362 4.01 23.43 12.76
CA GLY A 362 5.05 24.46 12.89
C GLY A 362 6.21 24.36 11.89
N LEU A 363 6.25 23.32 11.03
CA LEU A 363 7.30 23.08 10.06
C LEU A 363 6.75 23.12 8.62
N SER A 364 7.67 23.30 7.68
CA SER A 364 7.42 23.15 6.24
C SER A 364 7.75 21.73 5.76
N ASP A 365 7.75 20.75 6.66
CA ASP A 365 8.10 19.36 6.39
C ASP A 365 6.86 18.54 6.06
N ALA A 366 7.04 17.54 5.19
CA ALA A 366 5.99 16.62 4.80
C ALA A 366 6.38 15.18 5.13
N VAL A 367 5.38 14.39 5.55
CA VAL A 367 5.51 12.95 5.70
C VAL A 367 4.56 12.28 4.72
N LEU A 368 5.08 11.33 3.95
CA LEU A 368 4.31 10.54 3.00
C LEU A 368 4.02 9.16 3.56
N ILE A 369 2.84 8.64 3.28
CA ILE A 369 2.42 7.28 3.68
C ILE A 369 1.85 6.51 2.50
N ASP A 370 1.77 5.19 2.64
CA ASP A 370 1.13 4.28 1.67
C ASP A 370 1.80 4.23 0.29
N PHE A 371 3.11 3.96 0.27
CA PHE A 371 3.89 3.69 -0.95
C PHE A 371 3.54 2.37 -1.66
N THR A 372 2.43 1.71 -1.33
CA THR A 372 2.07 0.36 -1.83
C THR A 372 2.01 0.25 -3.35
N ARG A 373 1.75 1.37 -4.03
CA ARG A 373 1.63 1.41 -5.49
C ARG A 373 2.88 1.93 -6.18
N ALA A 374 3.96 2.17 -5.42
CA ALA A 374 5.19 2.75 -5.92
C ALA A 374 5.65 2.04 -7.20
N ALA A 375 5.82 2.81 -8.26
CA ALA A 375 6.15 2.30 -9.58
C ALA A 375 7.02 3.30 -10.34
N ARG A 376 7.58 2.87 -11.46
CA ARG A 376 8.18 3.81 -12.40
C ARG A 376 7.09 4.47 -13.24
N ARG A 377 7.02 5.79 -13.25
CA ARG A 377 6.00 6.58 -13.95
C ARG A 377 6.61 7.82 -14.62
N PRO A 378 5.93 8.41 -15.60
CA PRO A 378 6.29 9.74 -16.10
C PRO A 378 6.38 10.76 -14.96
N LEU A 379 7.29 11.73 -15.06
CA LEU A 379 7.54 12.74 -14.02
C LEU A 379 6.25 13.40 -13.53
N SER A 380 5.33 13.70 -14.44
CA SER A 380 4.10 14.42 -14.15
C SER A 380 3.08 13.66 -13.30
N HIS A 381 3.24 12.35 -13.09
CA HIS A 381 2.22 11.48 -12.52
C HIS A 381 1.74 11.92 -11.12
N ASP A 382 2.66 12.00 -10.16
CA ASP A 382 2.30 12.34 -8.77
C ASP A 382 1.90 13.82 -8.63
N VAL A 383 2.56 14.71 -9.38
CA VAL A 383 2.25 16.15 -9.37
C VAL A 383 0.82 16.39 -9.84
N ALA A 384 0.44 15.81 -10.99
CA ALA A 384 -0.91 15.95 -11.54
C ALA A 384 -1.96 15.33 -10.62
N ARG A 385 -1.64 14.21 -9.94
CA ARG A 385 -2.55 13.59 -8.98
C ARG A 385 -2.87 14.52 -7.80
N LEU A 386 -1.85 15.18 -7.26
CA LEU A 386 -2.03 16.11 -6.15
C LEU A 386 -2.70 17.41 -6.59
N ASP A 387 -2.36 17.94 -7.76
CA ASP A 387 -2.98 19.13 -8.39
C ASP A 387 -4.50 18.92 -8.54
N VAL A 388 -4.92 17.84 -9.21
CA VAL A 388 -6.35 17.58 -9.42
C VAL A 388 -7.06 17.27 -8.10
N GLY A 389 -6.39 16.61 -7.14
CA GLY A 389 -6.91 16.41 -5.79
C GLY A 389 -7.19 17.73 -5.08
N LEU A 390 -6.24 18.67 -5.10
CA LEU A 390 -6.39 19.99 -4.52
C LEU A 390 -7.54 20.78 -5.14
N ALA A 391 -7.94 20.52 -6.39
CA ALA A 391 -9.03 21.24 -7.03
C ALA A 391 -10.40 20.56 -6.90
N PHE A 392 -10.47 19.24 -6.95
CA PHE A 392 -11.73 18.50 -7.13
C PHE A 392 -12.10 17.54 -5.98
N ASP A 393 -11.30 17.46 -4.92
CA ASP A 393 -11.68 16.64 -3.75
C ASP A 393 -12.93 17.22 -3.07
N ASP A 394 -13.98 16.39 -2.97
CA ASP A 394 -15.28 16.80 -2.43
C ASP A 394 -15.16 17.26 -0.95
N GLN A 395 -14.25 16.67 -0.16
CA GLN A 395 -14.09 17.06 1.26
C GLN A 395 -13.53 18.48 1.43
N LEU A 396 -12.78 18.97 0.45
CA LEU A 396 -12.25 20.33 0.47
C LEU A 396 -13.30 21.37 0.04
N GLN A 397 -14.31 20.97 -0.75
CA GLN A 397 -15.31 21.92 -1.25
C GLN A 397 -16.25 22.39 -0.16
N ASP A 398 -16.54 21.54 0.83
CA ASP A 398 -17.41 21.89 1.96
C ASP A 398 -16.81 23.03 2.80
N ALA A 399 -15.46 23.10 2.88
CA ALA A 399 -14.75 24.12 3.63
C ALA A 399 -14.33 25.34 2.79
N GLN A 400 -13.87 25.11 1.55
CA GLN A 400 -13.30 26.16 0.70
C GLN A 400 -13.63 25.92 -0.78
N GLN A 401 -14.89 26.10 -1.19
CA GLN A 401 -15.26 25.88 -2.58
C GLN A 401 -14.45 26.77 -3.55
N ILE A 402 -13.87 26.16 -4.59
CA ILE A 402 -13.28 26.92 -5.71
C ILE A 402 -14.41 27.27 -6.68
N PRO A 403 -14.58 28.56 -7.07
CA PRO A 403 -15.62 28.94 -8.02
C PRO A 403 -15.48 28.22 -9.37
N ASP A 404 -16.61 27.90 -9.98
CA ASP A 404 -16.69 27.14 -11.23
C ASP A 404 -15.93 27.79 -12.40
N ASN A 405 -15.98 29.12 -12.50
CA ASN A 405 -15.27 29.90 -13.52
C ASN A 405 -13.75 29.89 -13.28
N VAL A 406 -13.32 29.89 -12.01
CA VAL A 406 -11.91 29.75 -11.64
C VAL A 406 -11.41 28.35 -11.99
N LEU A 407 -12.17 27.29 -11.68
CA LEU A 407 -11.83 25.92 -12.10
C LEU A 407 -11.78 25.80 -13.63
N GLU A 408 -12.69 26.45 -14.33
CA GLU A 408 -12.70 26.45 -15.79
C GLU A 408 -11.43 27.08 -16.35
N ASP A 409 -11.02 28.25 -15.86
CA ASP A 409 -9.76 28.90 -16.24
C ASP A 409 -8.54 28.04 -15.90
N PHE A 410 -8.46 27.53 -14.67
CA PHE A 410 -7.32 26.74 -14.18
C PHE A 410 -7.11 25.42 -14.93
N TYR A 411 -8.16 24.90 -15.55
CA TYR A 411 -8.16 23.63 -16.27
C TYR A 411 -8.74 23.77 -17.68
N SER A 412 -8.56 24.94 -18.30
CA SER A 412 -8.74 25.14 -19.73
C SER A 412 -7.51 25.82 -20.31
N GLY A 413 -7.14 25.45 -21.55
CA GLY A 413 -5.97 26.02 -22.19
C GLY A 413 -4.66 25.76 -21.43
N ASP A 414 -3.72 26.71 -21.53
CA ASP A 414 -2.40 26.55 -20.93
C ASP A 414 -2.47 26.51 -19.39
N LEU A 415 -2.29 25.32 -18.82
CA LEU A 415 -2.27 25.10 -17.38
C LEU A 415 -1.21 25.96 -16.65
N PHE A 416 -0.20 26.46 -17.35
CA PHE A 416 0.86 27.27 -16.77
C PHE A 416 0.58 28.79 -16.87
N ALA A 417 -0.46 29.20 -17.60
CA ALA A 417 -0.88 30.59 -17.75
C ALA A 417 -2.08 30.91 -16.83
N VAL A 418 -1.81 31.08 -15.54
CA VAL A 418 -2.86 31.32 -14.54
C VAL A 418 -3.29 32.79 -14.52
N SER A 419 -4.60 33.05 -14.59
CA SER A 419 -5.14 34.40 -14.51
C SER A 419 -5.08 34.98 -13.10
N ILE A 420 -4.51 36.18 -12.97
CA ILE A 420 -4.48 36.94 -11.71
C ILE A 420 -5.90 37.32 -11.27
N SER A 421 -6.81 37.65 -12.20
CA SER A 421 -8.18 38.00 -11.84
C SER A 421 -8.90 36.82 -11.19
N HIS A 422 -8.73 35.61 -11.73
CA HIS A 422 -9.35 34.41 -11.18
C HIS A 422 -8.70 33.94 -9.87
N MET A 423 -7.40 34.20 -9.67
CA MET A 423 -6.76 34.04 -8.36
C MET A 423 -7.42 34.93 -7.30
N LEU A 424 -7.75 36.18 -7.64
CA LEU A 424 -8.43 37.11 -6.74
C LEU A 424 -9.90 36.70 -6.48
N GLU A 425 -10.60 36.26 -7.51
CA GLU A 425 -11.99 35.76 -7.36
C GLU A 425 -12.04 34.51 -6.47
N GLY A 426 -11.05 33.63 -6.60
CA GLY A 426 -10.90 32.42 -5.79
C GLY A 426 -10.29 32.62 -4.39
N HIS A 427 -10.27 33.84 -3.85
CA HIS A 427 -9.64 34.17 -2.56
C HIS A 427 -10.09 33.27 -1.39
N SER A 428 -11.35 32.80 -1.39
CA SER A 428 -11.87 31.86 -0.38
C SER A 428 -11.15 30.51 -0.36
N ALA A 429 -10.48 30.16 -1.45
CA ALA A 429 -9.69 28.95 -1.64
C ALA A 429 -8.23 29.27 -2.02
N GLN A 430 -7.72 30.45 -1.64
CA GLN A 430 -6.41 30.96 -2.06
C GLN A 430 -5.28 29.95 -1.80
N HIS A 431 -5.20 29.36 -0.62
CA HIS A 431 -4.13 28.40 -0.28
C HIS A 431 -4.13 27.18 -1.21
N ARG A 432 -5.30 26.70 -1.64
CA ARG A 432 -5.43 25.59 -2.58
C ARG A 432 -4.94 25.99 -3.96
N LEU A 433 -5.34 27.17 -4.45
CA LEU A 433 -4.93 27.69 -5.75
C LEU A 433 -3.43 27.95 -5.79
N GLU A 434 -2.87 28.53 -4.74
CA GLU A 434 -1.43 28.74 -4.58
C GLU A 434 -0.65 27.42 -4.56
N ALA A 435 -1.15 26.39 -3.86
CA ALA A 435 -0.55 25.06 -3.87
C ALA A 435 -0.56 24.42 -5.27
N ILE A 436 -1.65 24.58 -6.03
CA ILE A 436 -1.75 24.13 -7.43
C ILE A 436 -0.71 24.84 -8.30
N VAL A 437 -0.57 26.16 -8.18
CA VAL A 437 0.46 26.92 -8.91
C VAL A 437 1.86 26.43 -8.57
N THR A 438 2.16 26.21 -7.28
CA THR A 438 3.47 25.70 -6.84
C THR A 438 3.76 24.29 -7.40
N LEU A 439 2.76 23.41 -7.47
CA LEU A 439 2.92 22.10 -8.13
C LEU A 439 3.30 22.24 -9.61
N ARG A 440 2.62 23.14 -10.33
CA ARG A 440 2.88 23.43 -11.75
C ARG A 440 4.27 24.03 -11.96
N THR A 441 4.70 24.95 -11.09
CA THR A 441 6.08 25.48 -11.12
C THR A 441 7.11 24.40 -10.83
N THR A 442 6.81 23.49 -9.90
CA THR A 442 7.70 22.38 -9.50
C THR A 442 7.94 21.44 -10.68
N ILE A 443 6.90 21.00 -11.39
CA ILE A 443 7.07 20.09 -12.54
C ILE A 443 7.84 20.76 -13.68
N LEU A 444 7.64 22.06 -13.95
CA LEU A 444 8.44 22.80 -14.94
C LEU A 444 9.92 22.87 -14.56
N ARG A 445 10.23 23.00 -13.27
CA ARG A 445 11.61 22.99 -12.77
C ARG A 445 12.23 21.60 -12.96
N GLU A 446 11.51 20.53 -12.62
CA GLU A 446 11.99 19.16 -12.82
C GLU A 446 12.18 18.82 -14.31
N GLY A 447 11.25 19.21 -15.18
CA GLY A 447 11.37 19.03 -16.63
C GLY A 447 12.62 19.71 -17.21
N ARG A 448 12.90 20.95 -16.76
CA ARG A 448 14.13 21.67 -17.13
C ARG A 448 15.39 20.96 -16.65
N ALA A 449 15.38 20.37 -15.45
CA ALA A 449 16.52 19.64 -14.91
C ALA A 449 16.89 18.39 -15.74
N VAL A 450 15.94 17.85 -16.51
CA VAL A 450 16.13 16.69 -17.40
C VAL A 450 16.13 17.07 -18.88
N SER A 451 16.16 18.37 -19.20
CA SER A 451 16.14 18.88 -20.57
C SER A 451 14.94 18.41 -21.41
N LEU A 452 13.75 18.26 -20.80
CA LEU A 452 12.51 17.92 -21.49
C LEU A 452 11.42 18.95 -21.24
N ASP A 453 10.64 19.28 -22.29
CA ASP A 453 9.39 20.01 -22.11
C ASP A 453 8.30 19.06 -21.61
N VAL A 454 7.98 19.18 -20.33
CA VAL A 454 6.98 18.35 -19.64
C VAL A 454 5.57 18.94 -19.70
N ARG A 455 5.35 20.10 -20.32
CA ARG A 455 4.02 20.75 -20.29
C ARG A 455 2.95 19.88 -20.92
N ARG A 456 3.23 19.28 -22.08
CA ARG A 456 2.27 18.39 -22.77
C ARG A 456 2.01 17.12 -21.95
N GLU A 457 3.06 16.53 -21.40
CA GLU A 457 2.96 15.35 -20.53
C GLU A 457 2.09 15.65 -19.30
N TYR A 458 2.33 16.80 -18.65
CA TYR A 458 1.58 17.26 -17.49
C TYR A 458 0.10 17.49 -17.81
N SER A 459 -0.20 18.18 -18.91
CA SER A 459 -1.58 18.40 -19.34
C SER A 459 -2.31 17.10 -19.64
N ILE A 460 -1.63 16.09 -20.21
CA ILE A 460 -2.20 14.74 -20.39
C ILE A 460 -2.46 14.06 -19.04
N ALA A 461 -1.52 14.15 -18.10
CA ALA A 461 -1.65 13.60 -16.76
C ALA A 461 -2.84 14.21 -16.00
N VAL A 462 -2.97 15.54 -16.01
CA VAL A 462 -4.10 16.28 -15.41
C VAL A 462 -5.42 15.91 -16.09
N CYS A 463 -5.44 15.88 -17.44
CA CYS A 463 -6.59 15.47 -18.22
C CYS A 463 -7.09 14.06 -17.84
N ALA A 464 -6.17 13.10 -17.69
CA ALA A 464 -6.48 11.75 -17.24
C ALA A 464 -6.93 11.72 -15.75
N GLY A 465 -6.29 12.51 -14.89
CA GLY A 465 -6.63 12.64 -13.48
C GLY A 465 -8.04 13.17 -13.23
N LEU A 466 -8.48 14.16 -14.01
CA LEU A 466 -9.84 14.71 -13.94
C LEU A 466 -10.93 13.65 -14.15
N LEU A 467 -10.66 12.62 -14.97
CA LEU A 467 -11.61 11.52 -15.19
C LEU A 467 -11.90 10.70 -13.92
N TYR A 468 -10.98 10.67 -12.96
CA TYR A 468 -11.21 10.02 -11.66
C TYR A 468 -12.31 10.71 -10.84
N PHE A 469 -12.38 12.05 -10.91
CA PHE A 469 -13.42 12.85 -10.26
C PHE A 469 -14.70 12.86 -11.09
N ALA A 470 -14.57 12.94 -12.41
CA ALA A 470 -15.70 12.95 -13.34
C ALA A 470 -16.57 11.68 -13.33
N LYS A 471 -16.00 10.51 -12.99
CA LYS A 471 -16.79 9.26 -12.85
C LYS A 471 -17.63 9.21 -11.57
N GLY A 472 -17.39 10.15 -10.64
CA GLY A 472 -18.04 10.22 -9.35
C GLY A 472 -19.54 10.50 -9.44
N LYS A 473 -20.22 10.55 -8.30
CA LYS A 473 -21.61 10.99 -8.20
C LYS A 473 -21.76 12.41 -7.65
N GLY A 474 -20.65 13.00 -7.18
CA GLY A 474 -20.61 14.32 -6.55
C GLY A 474 -20.92 15.46 -7.52
N PRO A 475 -21.22 16.66 -6.98
CA PRO A 475 -21.57 17.84 -7.78
C PRO A 475 -20.46 18.22 -8.76
N ASN A 476 -19.19 17.99 -8.38
CA ASN A 476 -18.02 18.35 -9.18
C ASN A 476 -17.77 17.42 -10.38
N ALA A 477 -18.48 16.29 -10.48
CA ALA A 477 -18.25 15.32 -11.54
C ALA A 477 -18.48 15.94 -12.94
N ALA A 478 -19.52 16.77 -13.07
CA ALA A 478 -19.84 17.46 -14.31
C ALA A 478 -18.73 18.46 -14.70
N ARG A 479 -18.32 19.31 -13.75
CA ARG A 479 -17.27 20.31 -13.95
C ARG A 479 -15.93 19.66 -14.30
N ALA A 480 -15.52 18.61 -13.57
CA ALA A 480 -14.31 17.85 -13.85
C ALA A 480 -14.31 17.25 -15.28
N TYR A 481 -15.46 16.75 -15.76
CA TYR A 481 -15.58 16.22 -17.12
C TYR A 481 -15.46 17.32 -18.18
N GLN A 482 -16.06 18.49 -17.94
CA GLN A 482 -15.96 19.65 -18.83
C GLN A 482 -14.51 20.15 -18.93
N CYS A 483 -13.83 20.33 -17.80
CA CYS A 483 -12.40 20.68 -17.74
C CYS A 483 -11.54 19.65 -18.50
N ALA A 484 -11.77 18.35 -18.29
CA ALA A 484 -11.06 17.29 -19.00
C ALA A 484 -11.30 17.37 -20.52
N ALA A 485 -12.52 17.66 -20.96
CA ALA A 485 -12.86 17.80 -22.37
C ALA A 485 -12.20 19.03 -23.02
N ASN A 486 -12.08 20.13 -22.28
CA ASN A 486 -11.40 21.34 -22.73
C ASN A 486 -9.89 21.05 -22.92
N LEU A 487 -9.25 20.44 -21.92
CA LEU A 487 -7.83 20.04 -22.02
C LEU A 487 -7.59 19.01 -23.12
N LEU A 488 -8.51 18.07 -23.35
CA LEU A 488 -8.38 17.10 -24.43
C LEU A 488 -8.15 17.77 -25.79
N THR A 489 -8.85 18.87 -26.06
CA THR A 489 -8.72 19.61 -27.32
C THR A 489 -7.32 20.18 -27.49
N GLN A 490 -6.71 20.67 -26.42
CA GLN A 490 -5.35 21.20 -26.44
C GLN A 490 -4.29 20.11 -26.57
N VAL A 491 -4.36 19.04 -25.78
CA VAL A 491 -3.32 17.98 -25.78
C VAL A 491 -3.32 17.16 -27.08
N THR A 492 -4.46 17.12 -27.78
CA THR A 492 -4.62 16.45 -29.08
C THR A 492 -4.31 17.34 -30.27
N ASN A 493 -4.07 18.64 -30.08
CA ASN A 493 -3.65 19.55 -31.15
C ASN A 493 -2.12 19.73 -31.14
N PRO A 494 -1.38 19.15 -32.10
CA PRO A 494 0.07 19.27 -32.16
C PRO A 494 0.57 20.70 -32.36
N SER A 495 -0.23 21.60 -32.95
CA SER A 495 0.21 22.97 -33.26
C SER A 495 0.36 23.87 -32.02
N LEU A 496 -0.03 23.38 -30.85
CA LEU A 496 0.02 24.11 -29.58
C LEU A 496 1.23 23.72 -28.72
N TRP A 497 2.08 22.81 -29.19
CA TRP A 497 3.19 22.21 -28.43
C TRP A 497 4.52 22.29 -29.16
#